data_AF-A0AB36CL35-F1
#
_entry.id   AF-A0AB36CL35-F1
#
_cell.length_a   1.000
_cell.length_b   1.000
_cell.length_c   1.000
_cell.angle_alpha   90.00
_cell.angle_beta   90.00
_cell.angle_gamma   90.00
#
_symmetry.space_group_name_H-M   'P 1'
#
loop_
_entity.id
_entity.type
_entity.pdbx_description
1 polymer ?
#
loop_
_entity_poly.entity_id
_entity_poly.type
_entity_poly.pdbx_seq_one_letter_code
_entity_poly.pdbx_strand_id
1 'polypeptide(L)' 'MAQFLISLDELDRVKRANHIGSTVELAKRTNLARSTWARVTSTRKPTPDVLEALANLGARPTKILVLEDSAATPLAAA' A
#
# COMPACT_ATOMS: atom_id res chain seq x y z
N MET A 1 -11.93 14.44 -6.06
CA MET A 1 -12.58 13.25 -5.46
C MET A 1 -11.60 12.67 -4.45
N ALA A 2 -12.04 12.40 -3.22
CA ALA A 2 -11.19 11.77 -2.22
C ALA A 2 -11.18 10.26 -2.45
N GLN A 3 -9.99 9.65 -2.50
CA GLN A 3 -9.84 8.21 -2.66
C GLN A 3 -8.84 7.65 -1.64
N PHE A 4 -9.12 6.45 -1.13
CA PHE A 4 -8.17 5.75 -0.28
C PHE A 4 -7.11 5.07 -1.13
N LEU A 5 -5.85 5.27 -0.76
CA LEU A 5 -4.68 4.64 -1.34
C LEU A 5 -3.92 3.85 -0.29
N ILE A 6 -3.14 2.87 -0.74
CA ILE A 6 -2.18 2.17 0.10
C ILE A 6 -1.02 3.11 0.43
N SER A 7 -0.70 3.19 1.71
CA SER A 7 0.47 3.89 2.21
C SER A 7 1.76 3.20 1.73
N LEU A 8 2.62 3.94 1.03
CA LEU A 8 3.93 3.42 0.60
C LEU A 8 4.87 3.24 1.79
N ASP A 9 4.83 4.15 2.77
CA ASP A 9 5.63 4.04 3.99
C ASP A 9 5.28 2.75 4.76
N GLU A 10 3.99 2.45 4.83
CA GLU A 10 3.50 1.24 5.47
C GLU A 10 3.93 -0.01 4.70
N LEU A 11 3.75 0.00 3.38
CA LEU A 11 4.16 -1.09 2.50
C LEU A 11 5.66 -1.37 2.63
N ASP A 12 6.49 -0.33 2.65
CA ASP A 12 7.93 -0.47 2.82
C ASP A 12 8.31 -0.93 4.22
N ARG A 13 7.60 -0.50 5.27
CA ARG A 13 7.82 -1.04 6.61
C ARG A 13 7.51 -2.53 6.67
N VAL A 14 6.38 -2.95 6.11
CA VAL A 14 5.98 -4.37 6.07
C VAL A 14 7.02 -5.20 5.32
N LYS A 15 7.51 -4.70 4.18
CA LYS A 15 8.60 -5.35 3.45
C LYS A 15 9.86 -5.49 4.29
N ARG A 16 10.33 -4.41 4.93
CA ARG A 16 11.53 -4.44 5.79
C ARG A 16 11.38 -5.39 6.97
N ALA A 17 10.22 -5.38 7.64
CA ALA A 17 9.94 -6.25 8.78
C ALA A 17 9.94 -7.74 8.40
N ASN A 18 9.64 -8.07 7.14
CA ASN A 18 9.61 -9.43 6.62
C ASN A 18 10.84 -9.79 5.76
N HIS A 19 11.86 -8.93 5.72
CA HIS A 19 13.05 -9.08 4.87
C HIS A 19 12.74 -9.28 3.38
N ILE A 20 11.68 -8.65 2.88
CA ILE A 20 11.25 -8.75 1.48
C ILE A 20 11.96 -7.66 0.67
N GLY A 21 12.91 -8.08 -0.18
CA GLY A 21 13.68 -7.15 -1.03
C GLY A 21 13.07 -6.92 -2.41
N SER A 22 12.14 -7.78 -2.84
CA SER A 22 11.59 -7.73 -4.19
C SER A 22 10.08 -7.97 -4.27
N THR A 23 9.46 -7.48 -5.34
CA THR A 23 8.06 -7.75 -5.67
C THR A 23 7.79 -9.24 -5.90
N VAL A 24 8.80 -9.99 -6.36
CA VAL A 24 8.68 -11.45 -6.57
C VAL A 24 8.61 -12.19 -5.23
N GLU A 25 9.43 -11.81 -4.26
CA GLU A 25 9.36 -12.36 -2.90
C GLU A 25 8.05 -11.99 -2.21
N LEU A 26 7.59 -10.74 -2.38
CA LEU A 26 6.31 -10.29 -1.85
C LEU A 26 5.15 -11.14 -2.37
N ALA A 27 5.13 -11.39 -3.69
CA ALA A 27 4.15 -12.27 -4.33
C ALA A 27 4.17 -13.69 -3.74
N LYS A 28 5.36 -14.28 -3.58
CA LYS A 28 5.52 -15.61 -2.97
C LYS A 28 5.02 -15.65 -1.51
N ARG A 29 5.36 -14.63 -0.71
CA ARG A 29 5.02 -14.56 0.72
C ARG A 29 3.53 -14.37 0.98
N THR A 30 2.86 -13.68 0.06
CA THR A 30 1.43 -13.30 0.17
C THR A 30 0.49 -14.17 -0.64
N ASN A 31 1.05 -15.11 -1.42
CA ASN A 31 0.31 -15.95 -2.36
C ASN A 31 -0.52 -15.15 -3.40
N LEU A 32 -0.10 -13.92 -3.70
CA LEU A 32 -0.70 -13.08 -4.75
C LEU A 32 0.19 -13.02 -5.98
N ALA A 33 -0.41 -12.79 -7.15
CA ALA A 33 0.35 -12.68 -8.39
C ALA A 33 1.32 -11.49 -8.37
N ARG A 34 2.49 -11.65 -9.00
CA ARG A 34 3.47 -10.56 -9.18
C ARG A 34 2.84 -9.35 -9.89
N SER A 35 1.97 -9.58 -10.87
CA SER A 35 1.26 -8.53 -11.61
C SER A 35 0.33 -7.71 -10.71
N THR A 36 -0.31 -8.35 -9.72
CA THR A 36 -1.11 -7.66 -8.69
C THR A 36 -0.23 -6.70 -7.90
N TRP A 37 0.91 -7.16 -7.39
CA TRP A 37 1.83 -6.30 -6.65
C TRP A 37 2.45 -5.19 -7.49
N ALA A 38 2.77 -5.46 -8.76
CA ALA A 38 3.26 -4.44 -9.68
C ALA A 38 2.18 -3.35 -9.91
N ARG A 39 0.93 -3.76 -10.14
CA ARG A 39 -0.21 -2.84 -10.28
C ARG A 39 -0.44 -2.04 -9.01
N VAL A 40 -0.45 -2.68 -7.84
CA VAL A 40 -0.67 -2.02 -6.55
C VAL A 40 0.44 -1.01 -6.26
N THR A 41 1.71 -1.36 -6.51
CA THR A 41 2.82 -0.44 -6.25
C THR A 41 2.74 0.81 -7.14
N SER A 42 2.24 0.66 -8.37
CA SER A 42 2.07 1.78 -9.31
C SER A 42 0.80 2.61 -9.06
N THR A 43 -0.34 1.95 -8.84
CA THR A 43 -1.66 2.62 -8.72
C THR A 43 -2.01 2.98 -7.29
N ARG A 44 -1.36 2.34 -6.32
CA ARG A 44 -1.66 2.39 -4.88
C ARG A 44 -3.12 2.06 -4.53
N LYS A 45 -3.87 1.43 -5.44
CA LYS A 45 -5.28 1.14 -5.19
C LYS A 45 -5.42 -0.02 -4.21
N PRO A 46 -6.17 0.15 -3.11
CA PRO A 46 -6.45 -0.93 -2.19
C PRO A 46 -7.44 -1.90 -2.82
N THR A 47 -7.15 -3.19 -2.73
CA THR A 47 -8.10 -4.27 -3.01
C THR A 47 -8.21 -5.16 -1.76
N PRO A 48 -9.35 -5.86 -1.54
CA PRO A 48 -9.53 -6.70 -0.36
C PRO A 48 -8.38 -7.69 -0.16
N ASP A 49 -8.04 -8.46 -1.20
CA ASP A 49 -6.96 -9.46 -1.16
C ASP A 49 -5.60 -8.86 -0.77
N VAL A 50 -5.31 -7.63 -1.22
CA VAL A 50 -4.04 -6.95 -0.94
C VAL A 50 -4.02 -6.45 0.50
N LEU A 51 -5.15 -5.94 1.01
CA LEU A 51 -5.26 -5.51 2.40
C LEU A 51 -5.14 -6.70 3.35
N GLU A 52 -5.80 -7.83 3.04
CA GLU A 52 -5.70 -9.07 3.81
C GLU A 52 -4.27 -9.61 3.80
N ALA A 53 -3.62 -9.65 2.63
CA ALA A 53 -2.22 -10.05 2.51
C ALA A 53 -1.29 -9.16 3.35
N LEU A 54 -1.48 -7.84 3.33
CA LEU A 54 -0.68 -6.91 4.13
C LEU A 54 -0.97 -7.07 5.62
N ALA A 55 -2.22 -7.26 6.01
CA ALA A 55 -2.59 -7.54 7.40
C ALA A 55 -1.92 -8.81 7.92
N ASN A 56 -1.92 -9.89 7.13
CA ASN A 56 -1.25 -11.15 7.45
C ASN A 56 0.27 -11.01 7.58
N LEU A 57 0.89 -10.06 6.87
CA LEU A 57 2.31 -9.72 7.01
C LEU A 57 2.60 -8.74 8.16
N GLY A 58 1.60 -8.35 8.94
CA GLY A 58 1.74 -7.42 10.06
C GLY A 58 1.66 -5.95 9.68
N ALA A 59 0.87 -5.60 8.66
CA ALA A 59 0.48 -4.23 8.42
C ALA A 59 -0.35 -3.67 9.58
N ARG A 60 -0.17 -2.39 9.87
CA ARG A 60 -0.91 -1.65 10.89
C ARG A 60 -2.20 -1.13 10.25
N PRO A 61 -3.38 -1.56 10.72
CA PRO A 61 -4.66 -1.14 10.14
C PRO A 61 -4.85 0.38 10.12
N THR A 62 -4.29 1.08 11.10
CA THR A 62 -4.36 2.53 11.23
C THR A 62 -3.40 3.31 10.32
N LYS A 63 -2.53 2.61 9.57
CA LYS A 63 -1.49 3.22 8.72
C LYS A 63 -1.49 2.71 7.28
N ILE A 64 -2.24 1.66 6.98
CA ILE A 64 -2.23 1.01 5.66
C ILE A 64 -2.97 1.80 4.58
N LEU A 65 -3.96 2.60 4.98
CA LEU A 65 -4.71 3.48 4.07
C LEU A 65 -4.35 4.95 4.34
N VAL A 66 -4.16 5.69 3.27
CA VAL A 66 -4.06 7.15 3.26
C VAL A 66 -5.16 7.73 2.38
N LEU A 67 -5.71 8.86 2.79
CA LEU A 67 -6.69 9.58 1.98
C LEU A 67 -5.92 10.50 1.02
N GLU A 68 -6.03 10.23 -0.27
CA GLU A 68 -5.61 11.19 -1.29
C GLU A 68 -6.77 12.15 -1.54
N ASP A 69 -6.67 13.33 -0.95
CA ASP A 69 -7.60 14.41 -1.27
C ASP A 69 -7.05 15.20 -2.46
N SER A 70 -7.63 14.96 -3.63
CA SER A 70 -7.25 15.64 -4.87
C SER A 70 -7.55 17.16 -4.86
N ALA A 71 -8.05 17.71 -3.75
CA ALA A 71 -8.38 19.12 -3.55
C ALA A 71 -7.46 19.87 -2.57
N ALA A 72 -6.32 19.31 -2.15
CA ALA A 72 -5.34 20.05 -1.34
C ALA A 72 -4.49 21.00 -2.20
N THR A 73 -5.13 21.98 -2.84
CA THR A 73 -4.47 23.25 -3.12
C THR A 73 -4.27 23.92 -1.76
N PRO A 74 -3.02 24.21 -1.33
CA PRO A 74 -2.85 25.01 -0.13
C PRO A 74 -3.51 26.36 -0.43
N LEU A 75 -4.54 26.71 0.34
CA LEU A 75 -5.11 28.04 0.34
C LEU A 75 -3.96 28.97 0.78
N ALA A 76 -3.24 29.51 -0.19
CA ALA A 76 -2.17 30.45 0.04
C ALA A 76 -2.74 31.65 0.79
N ALA A 77 -1.95 32.10 1.77
CA ALA A 77 -2.24 33.13 2.73
C ALA A 77 -2.85 34.41 2.13
N ALA A 78 -3.83 34.96 2.83
CA ALA A 78 -4.27 36.35 2.71
C ALA A 78 -3.55 37.21 3.75
#